data_AF-A0A2M6W380-F1
#
_entry.id   AF-A0A2M6W380-F1
#
_cell.length_a   1.000
_cell.length_b   1.000
_cell.length_c   1.000
_cell.angle_alpha   90.00
_cell.angle_beta   90.00
_cell.angle_gamma   90.00
#
_symmetry.space_group_name_H-M   'P 1'
#
loop_
_entity.id
_entity.type
_entity.pdbx_description
1 polymer ?
#
loop_
_entity_poly.entity_id
_entity_poly.type
_entity_poly.pdbx_seq_one_letter_code
_entity_poly.pdbx_strand_id
1 'polypeptide(L)'
;MRNKLKLLLIIIGLIAVAGLIFFGVKKIFFKSGQTTAPTNQAATAEIELQKTKQEINNLIQTTLKTDRDLDGISDADEIKHKTNPDLADTDGDGLLDGDEINKFKTDPNDSDTDGDGYLDGEEVRNGYNPKG
;
A
#
# COMPACT_ATOMS: atom_id res chain seq x y z
N MET A 1 11.22 -50.85 -55.85
CA MET A 1 11.11 -49.39 -56.07
C MET A 1 9.69 -48.90 -56.32
N ARG A 2 8.82 -49.65 -57.04
CA ARG A 2 7.42 -49.27 -57.34
C ARG A 2 6.51 -48.99 -56.13
N ASN A 3 6.70 -49.67 -54.99
CA ASN A 3 5.79 -49.52 -53.83
C ASN A 3 6.10 -48.27 -52.98
N LYS A 4 7.37 -47.83 -52.94
CA LYS A 4 7.75 -46.58 -52.27
C LYS A 4 7.23 -45.34 -53.01
N LEU A 5 7.18 -45.40 -54.35
CA LEU A 5 6.62 -44.33 -55.19
C LEU A 5 5.08 -44.23 -55.04
N LYS A 6 4.37 -45.36 -54.93
CA LYS A 6 2.92 -45.37 -54.66
C LYS A 6 2.59 -44.79 -53.29
N LEU A 7 3.38 -45.10 -52.26
CA LEU A 7 3.20 -44.55 -50.91
C LEU A 7 3.43 -43.03 -50.87
N LEU A 8 4.44 -42.53 -51.58
CA LEU A 8 4.73 -41.09 -51.67
C LEU A 8 3.59 -40.31 -52.35
N LEU A 9 3.00 -40.84 -53.42
CA LEU A 9 1.89 -40.17 -54.13
C LEU A 9 0.61 -40.11 -53.28
N ILE A 10 0.34 -41.13 -52.46
CA ILE A 10 -0.82 -41.13 -51.53
C ILE A 10 -0.64 -40.06 -50.44
N ILE A 11 0.57 -39.89 -49.91
CA ILE A 11 0.86 -38.89 -48.88
C ILE A 11 0.71 -37.46 -49.43
N ILE A 12 1.22 -37.19 -50.64
CA ILE A 12 1.07 -35.88 -51.29
C ILE A 12 -0.42 -35.57 -51.57
N GLY A 13 -1.19 -36.58 -52.00
CA GLY A 13 -2.64 -36.45 -52.21
C GLY A 13 -3.40 -36.10 -50.92
N LEU A 14 -3.07 -36.73 -49.79
CA LEU A 14 -3.70 -36.44 -48.50
C LEU A 14 -3.39 -35.02 -48.00
N ILE A 15 -2.16 -34.53 -48.22
CA ILE A 15 -1.75 -33.17 -47.83
C ILE A 15 -2.48 -32.11 -48.67
N ALA A 16 -2.66 -32.34 -49.98
CA ALA A 16 -3.36 -31.42 -50.86
C ALA A 16 -4.86 -31.29 -50.53
N VAL A 17 -5.53 -32.40 -50.20
CA VAL A 17 -6.96 -32.40 -49.81
C VAL A 17 -7.16 -31.69 -48.46
N ALA A 18 -6.28 -31.91 -47.50
CA ALA A 18 -6.32 -31.19 -46.21
C ALA A 18 -6.13 -29.67 -46.38
N GLY A 19 -5.25 -29.25 -47.29
CA GLY A 19 -5.02 -27.83 -47.60
C GLY A 19 -6.23 -27.10 -48.19
N LEU A 20 -7.00 -27.76 -49.06
CA LEU A 20 -8.20 -27.19 -49.68
C LEU A 20 -9.37 -27.02 -48.70
N ILE A 21 -9.55 -27.96 -47.77
CA ILE A 21 -10.56 -27.87 -46.71
C ILE A 21 -10.20 -26.72 -45.74
N PHE A 22 -8.91 -26.56 -45.43
CA PHE A 22 -8.46 -25.52 -44.51
C PHE A 22 -8.56 -24.10 -45.10
N PHE A 23 -8.33 -23.93 -46.41
CA PHE A 23 -8.41 -22.61 -47.06
C PHE A 23 -9.86 -22.14 -47.29
N GLY A 24 -10.82 -23.07 -47.43
CA GLY A 24 -12.24 -22.75 -47.66
C GLY A 24 -13.00 -22.17 -46.46
N VAL A 25 -12.63 -22.53 -45.22
CA VAL A 25 -13.35 -22.10 -44.01
C VAL A 25 -12.99 -20.68 -43.57
N LYS A 26 -11.82 -20.15 -43.97
CA LYS A 26 -11.27 -18.87 -43.47
C LYS A 26 -12.00 -17.63 -44.01
N LYS A 27 -12.79 -17.73 -45.10
CA LYS A 27 -13.42 -16.56 -45.76
C LYS A 27 -14.83 -16.21 -45.25
N ILE A 28 -15.46 -17.07 -44.44
CA ILE A 28 -16.89 -16.92 -44.06
C ILE A 28 -17.09 -16.27 -42.68
N PHE A 29 -16.05 -16.10 -41.86
CA PHE A 29 -16.20 -15.63 -40.47
C PHE A 29 -15.60 -14.25 -40.15
N PHE A 30 -15.56 -13.34 -41.12
CA PHE A 30 -14.99 -12.00 -40.90
C PHE A 30 -15.97 -10.87 -41.19
N LYS A 31 -16.97 -10.67 -40.30
CA LYS A 31 -17.49 -9.34 -39.94
C LYS A 31 -18.49 -9.39 -38.76
N SER A 32 -18.07 -8.92 -37.58
CA SER A 32 -18.82 -7.94 -36.78
C SER A 32 -17.90 -7.43 -35.68
N GLY A 33 -17.81 -6.11 -35.56
CA GLY A 33 -16.87 -5.45 -34.68
C GLY A 33 -17.21 -5.63 -33.21
N GLN A 34 -16.20 -5.96 -32.42
CA GLN A 34 -16.14 -5.54 -31.03
C GLN A 34 -14.78 -4.88 -30.84
N THR A 35 -14.83 -3.55 -30.72
CA THR A 35 -13.75 -2.74 -30.18
C THR A 35 -13.54 -3.12 -28.72
N THR A 36 -12.47 -3.85 -28.41
CA THR A 36 -11.73 -3.66 -27.16
C THR A 36 -10.28 -3.41 -27.53
N ALA A 37 -9.77 -2.27 -27.07
CA ALA A 37 -8.43 -1.79 -27.38
C ALA A 37 -7.34 -2.79 -26.92
N PRO A 38 -6.16 -2.79 -27.54
CA PRO A 38 -5.05 -3.62 -27.11
C PRO A 38 -4.34 -2.95 -25.92
N THR A 39 -4.13 -3.64 -24.79
CA THR A 39 -2.98 -3.33 -23.91
C THR A 39 -2.62 -4.49 -22.96
N ASN A 40 -1.70 -5.33 -23.43
CA ASN A 40 -0.58 -6.04 -22.77
C ASN A 40 -0.81 -6.75 -21.41
N GLN A 41 -0.55 -8.06 -21.36
CA GLN A 41 -0.53 -8.86 -20.11
C GLN A 41 0.42 -8.33 -19.02
N ALA A 42 1.48 -7.60 -19.39
CA ALA A 42 2.33 -6.88 -18.44
C ALA A 42 1.58 -5.73 -17.73
N ALA A 43 0.68 -5.05 -18.44
CA ALA A 43 -0.14 -3.99 -17.87
C ALA A 43 -1.18 -4.53 -16.87
N THR A 44 -1.74 -5.72 -17.07
CA THR A 44 -2.62 -6.35 -16.08
C THR A 44 -1.90 -6.76 -14.80
N ALA A 45 -0.68 -7.29 -14.89
CA ALA A 45 0.12 -7.64 -13.71
C ALA A 45 0.61 -6.39 -12.95
N GLU A 46 0.94 -5.31 -13.66
CA GLU A 46 1.28 -4.02 -13.06
C GLU A 46 0.07 -3.32 -12.41
N ILE A 47 -1.12 -3.41 -13.03
CA ILE A 47 -2.38 -2.89 -12.47
C ILE A 47 -2.75 -3.65 -11.19
N GLU A 48 -2.59 -4.97 -11.17
CA GLU A 48 -2.86 -5.79 -9.98
C GLU A 48 -1.84 -5.49 -8.86
N LEU A 49 -0.55 -5.38 -9.19
CA LEU A 49 0.49 -4.99 -8.22
C LEU A 49 0.27 -3.58 -7.64
N GLN A 50 -0.20 -2.62 -8.44
CA GLN A 50 -0.53 -1.28 -7.96
C GLN A 50 -1.74 -1.29 -7.03
N LYS A 51 -2.79 -2.06 -7.37
CA LYS A 51 -3.98 -2.19 -6.54
C LYS A 51 -3.68 -2.84 -5.19
N THR A 52 -2.84 -3.88 -5.18
CA THR A 52 -2.38 -4.54 -3.95
C THR A 52 -1.49 -3.63 -3.10
N LYS A 53 -0.60 -2.82 -3.71
CA LYS A 53 0.18 -1.79 -2.99
C LYS A 53 -0.72 -0.71 -2.37
N GLN A 54 -1.82 -0.37 -3.03
CA GLN A 54 -2.77 0.63 -2.57
C GLN A 54 -3.61 0.11 -1.40
N GLU A 55 -4.02 -1.16 -1.42
CA GLU A 55 -4.66 -1.83 -0.28
C GLU A 55 -3.70 -2.03 0.89
N ILE A 56 -2.44 -2.40 0.63
CA ILE A 56 -1.41 -2.51 1.68
C ILE A 56 -1.13 -1.14 2.32
N ASN A 57 -1.08 -0.04 1.56
CA ASN A 57 -0.93 1.30 2.12
C ASN A 57 -2.14 1.70 2.98
N ASN A 58 -3.35 1.36 2.56
CA ASN A 58 -4.55 1.62 3.35
C ASN A 58 -4.56 0.80 4.65
N LEU A 59 -4.09 -0.46 4.63
CA LEU A 59 -3.95 -1.29 5.82
C LEU A 59 -2.85 -0.81 6.77
N ILE A 60 -1.75 -0.29 6.23
CA ILE A 60 -0.64 0.29 7.00
C ILE A 60 -1.08 1.62 7.65
N GLN A 61 -1.88 2.43 6.96
CA GLN A 61 -2.47 3.66 7.50
C GLN A 61 -3.52 3.43 8.58
N THR A 62 -4.17 2.27 8.63
CA THR A 62 -5.11 1.93 9.71
C THR A 62 -4.45 1.24 10.90
N THR A 63 -3.21 0.75 10.75
CA THR A 63 -2.54 -0.11 11.74
C THR A 63 -1.31 0.55 12.39
N LEU A 64 -0.74 1.61 11.79
CA LEU A 64 0.31 2.47 12.39
C LEU A 64 -0.24 3.75 13.04
N LYS A 65 -1.55 3.97 12.96
CA LYS A 65 -2.19 5.28 13.15
C LYS A 65 -3.41 5.22 14.05
N THR A 66 -3.43 4.26 14.97
CA THR A 66 -4.26 4.45 16.15
C THR A 66 -3.43 5.38 17.02
N ASP A 67 -3.74 6.66 16.87
CA ASP A 67 -3.33 7.79 17.68
C ASP A 67 -4.69 8.31 18.15
N ARG A 68 -5.14 7.77 19.29
CA ARG A 68 -6.54 7.81 19.71
C ARG A 68 -6.96 9.21 20.14
N ASP A 69 -6.04 9.96 20.71
CA ASP A 69 -6.23 11.32 21.22
C ASP A 69 -5.60 12.41 20.33
N LEU A 70 -4.87 12.03 19.28
CA LEU A 70 -4.40 12.90 18.21
C LEU A 70 -3.36 13.93 18.65
N ASP A 71 -2.51 13.57 19.59
CA ASP A 71 -1.47 14.42 20.16
C ASP A 71 -0.13 14.35 19.38
N GLY A 72 -0.06 13.43 18.40
CA GLY A 72 1.10 13.24 17.54
C GLY A 72 2.01 12.08 17.92
N ILE A 73 1.64 11.26 18.90
CA ILE A 73 2.23 9.95 19.16
C ILE A 73 1.22 8.83 18.88
N SER A 74 1.71 7.65 18.52
CA SER A 74 0.81 6.51 18.32
C SER A 74 0.46 5.89 19.68
N ASP A 75 -0.71 5.28 19.81
CA ASP A 75 -1.11 4.58 21.05
C ASP A 75 -0.05 3.59 21.54
N ALA A 76 0.68 2.99 20.60
CA ALA A 76 1.73 2.03 20.88
C ALA A 76 3.00 2.70 21.42
N ASP A 77 3.28 3.93 21.01
CA ASP A 77 4.36 4.74 21.57
C ASP A 77 3.97 5.31 22.93
N GLU A 78 2.72 5.70 23.12
CA GLU A 78 2.18 6.15 24.40
C GLU A 78 2.37 5.10 25.51
N ILE A 79 2.02 3.85 25.22
CA ILE A 79 2.24 2.73 26.16
C ILE A 79 3.73 2.59 26.55
N LYS A 80 4.69 2.97 25.68
CA LYS A 80 6.13 2.94 26.01
C LYS A 80 6.53 4.11 26.90
N HIS A 81 5.94 5.28 26.66
CA HIS A 81 6.13 6.48 27.45
C HIS A 81 5.29 6.49 28.74
N LYS A 82 4.44 5.47 28.92
CA LYS A 82 3.50 5.31 30.04
C LYS A 82 2.44 6.41 30.12
N THR A 83 2.25 7.12 29.02
CA THR A 83 1.17 8.07 28.86
C THR A 83 -0.15 7.35 28.61
N ASN A 84 -1.26 8.08 28.74
CA ASN A 84 -2.59 7.53 28.56
C ASN A 84 -3.04 7.71 27.11
N PRO A 85 -3.24 6.62 26.34
CA PRO A 85 -3.62 6.71 24.93
C PRO A 85 -5.05 7.16 24.63
N ASP A 86 -5.71 7.76 25.60
CA ASP A 86 -7.01 8.40 25.45
C ASP A 86 -6.94 9.88 25.93
N LEU A 87 -5.76 10.38 26.31
CA LEU A 87 -5.50 11.73 26.81
C LEU A 87 -4.25 12.31 26.14
N ALA A 88 -4.46 13.35 25.33
CA ALA A 88 -3.38 14.05 24.64
C ALA A 88 -2.37 14.80 25.56
N ASP A 89 -2.67 14.87 26.85
CA ASP A 89 -1.90 15.54 27.92
C ASP A 89 -2.15 14.70 29.18
N THR A 90 -1.18 13.85 29.51
CA THR A 90 -1.33 12.81 30.53
C THR A 90 -1.26 13.35 31.95
N ASP A 91 -0.39 14.33 32.21
CA ASP A 91 -0.22 14.92 33.54
C ASP A 91 -1.05 16.19 33.77
N GLY A 92 -1.61 16.76 32.70
CA GLY A 92 -2.57 17.86 32.75
C GLY A 92 -1.95 19.23 32.94
N ASP A 93 -0.69 19.42 32.56
CA ASP A 93 0.05 20.66 32.73
C ASP A 93 -0.20 21.68 31.58
N GLY A 94 -0.81 21.22 30.49
CA GLY A 94 -1.14 21.99 29.30
C GLY A 94 -0.14 21.87 28.14
N LEU A 95 0.85 21.00 28.23
CA LEU A 95 1.74 20.56 27.16
C LEU A 95 1.30 19.16 26.68
N LEU A 96 1.30 18.92 25.37
CA LEU A 96 0.82 17.62 24.85
C LEU A 96 1.94 16.57 24.99
N ASP A 97 1.59 15.34 25.33
CA ASP A 97 2.58 14.25 25.50
C ASP A 97 3.47 14.11 24.26
N GLY A 98 2.86 14.20 23.07
CA GLY A 98 3.58 14.21 21.80
C GLY A 98 4.58 15.37 21.64
N ASP A 99 4.27 16.57 22.13
CA ASP A 99 5.18 17.72 22.11
C ASP A 99 6.30 17.56 23.15
N GLU A 100 5.96 17.09 24.33
CA GLU A 100 6.92 16.77 25.39
C GLU A 100 7.95 15.75 24.91
N ILE A 101 7.49 14.63 24.37
CA ILE A 101 8.35 13.55 23.90
C ILE A 101 9.15 13.97 22.68
N ASN A 102 8.54 14.62 21.69
CA ASN A 102 9.19 14.85 20.41
C ASN A 102 10.04 16.13 20.37
N LYS A 103 9.63 17.19 21.07
CA LYS A 103 10.19 18.54 20.93
C LYS A 103 10.93 19.01 22.18
N PHE A 104 10.29 18.98 23.34
CA PHE A 104 10.83 19.59 24.57
C PHE A 104 11.72 18.64 25.39
N LYS A 105 11.51 17.33 25.24
CA LYS A 105 12.20 16.27 25.97
C LYS A 105 11.98 16.38 27.49
N THR A 106 10.76 16.76 27.89
CA THR A 106 10.21 16.71 29.25
C THR A 106 9.64 15.32 29.57
N ASP A 107 9.22 15.08 30.81
CA ASP A 107 8.53 13.84 31.20
C ASP A 107 7.01 14.03 31.14
N PRO A 108 6.29 13.36 30.21
CA PRO A 108 4.84 13.53 30.02
C PRO A 108 3.98 12.93 31.14
N ASN A 109 4.59 12.62 32.28
CA ASN A 109 3.90 12.15 33.48
C ASN A 109 4.25 13.02 34.69
N ASP A 110 4.97 14.12 34.49
CA ASP A 110 5.45 15.02 35.52
C ASP A 110 5.26 16.47 35.07
N SER A 111 4.24 17.12 35.63
CA SER A 111 3.80 18.44 35.22
C SER A 111 4.83 19.57 35.42
N ASP A 112 5.95 19.27 36.08
CA ASP A 112 7.07 20.17 36.40
C ASP A 112 8.39 19.34 36.33
N THR A 113 8.92 19.15 35.11
CA THR A 113 10.01 18.18 34.83
C THR A 113 11.29 18.51 35.59
N ASP A 114 11.60 19.80 35.80
CA ASP A 114 12.82 20.23 36.48
C ASP A 114 12.64 20.49 37.98
N GLY A 115 11.40 20.51 38.46
CA GLY A 115 11.04 20.64 39.87
C GLY A 115 11.28 22.04 40.42
N ASP A 116 11.23 23.08 39.58
CA ASP A 116 11.45 24.47 39.99
C ASP A 116 10.17 25.17 40.50
N GLY A 117 9.01 24.54 40.31
CA GLY A 117 7.69 24.99 40.74
C GLY A 117 6.86 25.68 39.66
N TYR A 118 7.33 25.75 38.41
CA TYR A 118 6.56 26.14 37.24
C TYR A 118 6.18 24.91 36.42
N LEU A 119 5.02 24.96 35.75
CA LEU A 119 4.58 23.84 34.91
C LEU A 119 5.26 23.89 33.54
N ASP A 120 5.64 22.75 32.96
CA ASP A 120 6.34 22.70 31.67
C ASP A 120 5.54 23.41 30.57
N GLY A 121 4.22 23.19 30.54
CA GLY A 121 3.28 23.85 29.66
C GLY A 121 3.16 25.37 29.88
N GLU A 122 3.29 25.84 31.13
CA GLU A 122 3.33 27.27 31.43
C GLU A 122 4.63 27.90 30.92
N GLU A 123 5.76 27.24 31.14
CA GLU A 123 7.06 27.69 30.72
C GLU A 123 7.15 27.79 29.21
N VAL A 124 6.78 26.73 28.48
CA VAL A 124 6.74 26.72 27.02
C VAL A 124 5.86 27.83 26.46
N ARG A 125 4.69 28.06 27.06
CA ARG A 125 3.76 29.13 26.64
C ARG A 125 4.34 30.53 26.85
N ASN A 126 5.15 30.72 27.88
CA ASN A 126 5.80 31.99 28.19
C ASN A 126 7.20 32.12 27.54
N GLY A 127 7.69 31.08 26.86
CA GLY A 127 8.98 31.06 26.17
C GLY A 127 10.18 30.75 27.07
N TYR A 128 9.94 30.13 28.22
CA TYR A 128 10.97 29.59 29.11
C TYR A 128 11.39 28.17 28.70
N ASN A 129 12.41 27.63 29.38
CA ASN A 129 12.94 26.29 29.13
C ASN A 129 12.38 25.36 30.21
N PRO A 130 11.55 24.36 29.87
CA PRO A 130 10.92 23.45 30.84
C PRO A 130 11.86 22.41 31.47
N LYS A 131 13.15 22.75 31.55
CA LYS A 131 14.24 21.86 31.98
C LYS A 131 15.33 22.62 32.76
N GLY A 132 15.10 23.88 33.08
CA GLY A 132 16.04 24.79 33.76
C GLY A 132 17.04 25.49 32.87
#